data_AF-A0A6A9SWV5-F1
#
_entry.id   AF-A0A6A9SWV5-F1
#
_cell.length_a   1.000
_cell.length_b   1.000
_cell.length_c   1.000
_cell.angle_alpha   90.00
_cell.angle_beta   90.00
_cell.angle_gamma   90.00
#
_symmetry.space_group_name_H-M   'P 1'
#
loop_
_entity.id
_entity.type
_entity.pdbx_description
1 polymer ?
#
loop_
_entity_poly.entity_id
_entity_poly.type
_entity_poly.pdbx_seq_one_letter_code
_entity_poly.pdbx_strand_id
1 'polypeptide(L)'
;MTANTSPTTNRSSSPRRYRIIMYGFLAVGFVGYIAGLRVDAPLAALGIYWVGFLGFLGIWKGSSVTLYDERHEALEARATKRTFGVVGAVLILVGPALPAVMDAGYEIPTLALGALYGYAAMFGVYSVAYVAVRLRS
;
A
#
# COMPACT_ATOMS: atom_id res chain seq x y z
N MET A 1 -8.08 -39.53 38.55
CA MET A 1 -7.83 -39.21 37.13
C MET A 1 -8.61 -37.94 36.79
N THR A 2 -7.96 -36.78 36.82
CA THR A 2 -8.58 -35.48 36.48
C THR A 2 -8.38 -35.23 34.99
N ALA A 3 -9.47 -35.24 34.23
CA ALA A 3 -9.44 -34.91 32.81
C ALA A 3 -9.10 -33.43 32.65
N ASN A 4 -7.90 -33.12 32.17
CA ASN A 4 -7.53 -31.79 31.71
C ASN A 4 -8.22 -31.52 30.36
N THR A 5 -9.44 -31.02 30.38
CA THR A 5 -10.08 -30.46 29.18
C THR A 5 -9.49 -29.09 28.91
N SER A 6 -8.41 -29.04 28.11
CA SER A 6 -7.97 -27.79 27.50
C SER A 6 -9.11 -27.25 26.63
N PRO A 7 -9.60 -26.02 26.85
CA PRO A 7 -10.60 -25.43 25.99
C PRO A 7 -9.96 -25.26 24.61
N THR A 8 -10.45 -26.02 23.63
CA THR A 8 -10.10 -25.82 22.22
C THR A 8 -10.64 -24.45 21.85
N THR A 9 -9.78 -23.43 21.92
CA THR A 9 -10.12 -22.07 21.51
C THR A 9 -10.41 -22.11 20.02
N ASN A 10 -11.69 -22.14 19.68
CA ASN A 10 -12.18 -21.95 18.32
C ASN A 10 -11.81 -20.51 17.92
N ARG A 11 -10.62 -20.36 17.33
CA ARG A 11 -10.02 -19.08 16.94
C ARG A 11 -10.93 -18.48 15.87
N SER A 12 -11.74 -17.50 16.26
CA SER A 12 -12.70 -16.82 15.40
C SER A 12 -12.01 -16.34 14.11
N SER A 13 -12.24 -17.08 13.03
CA SER A 13 -11.61 -16.88 11.72
C SER A 13 -12.11 -15.63 10.98
N SER A 14 -12.88 -14.76 11.62
CA SER A 14 -13.61 -13.67 10.97
C SER A 14 -12.69 -12.52 10.50
N PRO A 15 -11.85 -11.89 11.33
CA PRO A 15 -11.13 -10.67 10.94
C PRO A 15 -10.06 -10.92 9.85
N ARG A 16 -9.42 -12.10 9.90
CA ARG A 16 -8.39 -12.48 8.92
C ARG A 16 -8.99 -12.77 7.54
N ARG A 17 -10.18 -13.39 7.49
CA ARG A 17 -10.87 -13.69 6.23
C ARG A 17 -11.33 -12.42 5.53
N TYR A 18 -11.98 -11.49 6.24
CA TYR A 18 -12.37 -10.20 5.65
C TYR A 18 -11.18 -9.45 5.07
N ARG A 19 -10.04 -9.46 5.76
CA ARG A 19 -8.81 -8.82 5.31
C ARG A 19 -8.19 -9.45 4.07
N ILE A 20 -8.13 -10.78 4.02
CA ILE A 20 -7.63 -11.52 2.85
C ILE A 20 -8.52 -11.24 1.63
N ILE A 21 -9.84 -11.23 1.82
CA ILE A 21 -10.78 -10.95 0.72
C ILE A 21 -10.65 -9.49 0.29
N MET A 22 -10.59 -8.54 1.23
CA MET A 22 -10.45 -7.12 0.96
C MET A 22 -9.19 -6.79 0.14
N TYR A 23 -8.02 -7.24 0.60
CA TYR A 23 -6.79 -7.07 -0.18
C TYR A 23 -6.75 -7.96 -1.43
N GLY A 24 -7.48 -9.06 -1.43
CA GLY A 24 -7.68 -9.91 -2.62
C GLY A 24 -8.37 -9.15 -3.75
N PHE A 25 -9.43 -8.39 -3.46
CA PHE A 25 -10.10 -7.52 -4.44
C PHE A 25 -9.14 -6.47 -5.02
N LEU A 26 -8.32 -5.85 -4.16
CA LEU A 26 -7.33 -4.86 -4.60
C LEU A 26 -6.26 -5.52 -5.48
N ALA A 27 -5.75 -6.68 -5.08
CA ALA A 27 -4.74 -7.43 -5.83
C ALA A 27 -5.27 -7.89 -7.19
N VAL A 28 -6.48 -8.47 -7.23
CA VAL A 28 -7.13 -8.91 -8.48
C VAL A 28 -7.41 -7.72 -9.39
N GLY A 29 -7.93 -6.62 -8.85
CA GLY A 29 -8.17 -5.39 -9.62
C GLY A 29 -6.90 -4.84 -10.26
N PHE A 30 -5.80 -4.81 -9.50
CA PHE A 30 -4.51 -4.30 -9.98
C PHE A 30 -3.84 -5.24 -11.00
N VAL A 31 -3.82 -6.54 -10.74
CA VAL A 31 -3.26 -7.54 -11.67
C VAL A 31 -4.09 -7.60 -12.95
N GLY A 32 -5.42 -7.56 -12.85
CA GLY A 32 -6.32 -7.53 -13.98
C GLY A 32 -6.18 -6.27 -14.83
N TYR A 33 -5.94 -5.12 -14.20
CA TYR A 33 -5.62 -3.87 -14.90
C TYR A 33 -4.34 -4.00 -15.73
N ILE A 34 -3.26 -4.49 -15.13
CA ILE A 34 -1.98 -4.68 -15.84
C ILE A 34 -2.15 -5.67 -16.99
N ALA A 35 -2.82 -6.81 -16.76
CA ALA A 35 -3.07 -7.80 -17.79
C ALA A 35 -3.91 -7.24 -18.94
N GLY A 36 -4.96 -6.46 -18.64
CA GLY A 36 -5.81 -5.82 -19.64
C GLY A 36 -5.08 -4.79 -20.50
N LEU A 37 -4.14 -4.03 -19.91
CA LEU A 37 -3.27 -3.13 -20.67
C LEU A 37 -2.30 -3.88 -21.60
N ARG A 38 -1.91 -5.12 -21.28
CA ARG A 38 -1.02 -5.94 -22.12
C ARG A 38 -1.71 -6.55 -23.34
N VAL A 39 -3.04 -6.59 -23.34
CA VAL A 39 -3.86 -7.13 -24.45
C VAL A 39 -4.63 -6.02 -25.18
N ASP A 40 -4.17 -4.77 -25.06
CA ASP A 40 -4.74 -3.59 -25.70
C ASP A 40 -6.24 -3.36 -25.42
N ALA A 41 -6.69 -3.76 -24.22
CA ALA A 41 -8.07 -3.59 -23.77
C ALA A 41 -8.17 -2.57 -22.61
N PRO A 42 -7.85 -1.27 -22.83
CA PRO A 42 -7.71 -0.29 -21.75
C PRO A 42 -9.02 -0.01 -21.01
N LEU A 43 -10.16 -0.01 -21.70
CA LEU A 43 -11.47 0.18 -21.06
C LEU A 43 -11.86 -1.00 -20.18
N ALA A 44 -11.58 -2.23 -20.62
CA ALA A 44 -11.83 -3.43 -19.83
C ALA A 44 -10.89 -3.48 -18.61
N ALA A 45 -9.60 -3.15 -18.80
CA ALA A 45 -8.63 -3.03 -17.72
C ALA A 45 -9.13 -2.05 -16.64
N LEU A 46 -9.57 -0.86 -17.06
CA LEU A 46 -10.10 0.17 -16.17
C LEU A 46 -11.35 -0.31 -15.43
N GLY A 47 -12.26 -1.01 -16.11
CA GLY A 47 -13.43 -1.63 -15.50
C GLY A 47 -13.06 -2.63 -14.40
N ILE A 48 -12.09 -3.51 -14.66
CA ILE A 48 -11.61 -4.50 -13.68
C ILE A 48 -11.00 -3.81 -12.45
N TYR A 49 -10.20 -2.76 -12.68
CA TYR A 49 -9.63 -1.95 -11.60
C TYR A 49 -10.73 -1.37 -10.70
N TRP A 50 -11.74 -0.73 -11.30
CA TRP A 50 -12.84 -0.12 -10.55
C TRP A 50 -13.69 -1.14 -9.81
N VAL A 51 -13.98 -2.29 -10.42
CA VAL A 51 -14.71 -3.38 -9.73
C VAL A 51 -13.92 -3.89 -8.52
N GLY A 52 -12.59 -4.06 -8.66
CA GLY A 52 -11.71 -4.41 -7.55
C GLY A 52 -11.73 -3.36 -6.43
N PHE A 53 -11.61 -2.08 -6.79
CA PHE A 53 -11.63 -0.97 -5.82
C PHE A 53 -12.99 -0.82 -5.11
N LEU A 54 -14.10 -0.93 -5.84
CA LEU A 54 -15.45 -0.88 -5.26
C LEU A 54 -15.72 -2.10 -4.37
N GLY A 55 -15.24 -3.28 -4.75
CA GLY A 55 -15.32 -4.48 -3.91
C GLY A 55 -14.54 -4.32 -2.59
N PHE A 56 -13.36 -3.71 -2.65
CA PHE A 56 -12.59 -3.31 -1.46
C PHE A 56 -13.41 -2.36 -0.56
N LEU A 57 -13.99 -1.29 -1.13
CA LEU A 57 -14.77 -0.32 -0.36
C LEU A 57 -16.03 -0.93 0.26
N GLY A 58 -16.71 -1.82 -0.47
CA GLY A 58 -17.90 -2.52 0.02
C GLY A 58 -17.60 -3.38 1.25
N ILE A 59 -16.47 -4.09 1.24
CA ILE A 59 -16.04 -4.90 2.40
C ILE A 59 -15.59 -4.01 3.55
N TRP A 60 -14.81 -2.97 3.26
CA TRP A 60 -14.28 -2.06 4.27
C TRP A 60 -15.40 -1.35 5.03
N LYS A 61 -16.42 -0.83 4.33
CA LYS A 61 -17.58 -0.18 4.95
C LYS A 61 -18.54 -1.18 5.59
N GLY A 62 -18.57 -2.42 5.10
CA GLY A 62 -19.47 -3.48 5.58
C GLY A 62 -18.98 -4.26 6.80
N SER A 63 -17.68 -4.19 7.15
CA SER A 63 -17.17 -4.94 8.30
C SER A 63 -17.35 -4.15 9.61
N SER A 64 -18.12 -4.69 10.56
CA SER A 64 -18.33 -4.14 11.92
C SER A 64 -17.27 -4.58 12.94
N VAL A 65 -16.24 -5.29 12.48
CA VAL A 65 -15.20 -5.86 13.34
C VAL A 65 -14.06 -4.86 13.47
N THR A 66 -13.56 -4.64 14.69
CA THR A 66 -12.29 -3.95 14.94
C THR A 66 -11.15 -4.77 14.32
N LEU A 67 -10.87 -4.52 13.03
CA LEU A 67 -9.82 -5.19 12.26
C LEU A 67 -8.40 -4.82 12.73
N TYR A 68 -8.30 -3.75 13.51
CA TYR A 68 -7.08 -3.13 14.01
C TYR A 68 -7.01 -3.24 15.53
N ASP A 69 -6.00 -3.99 15.98
CA ASP A 69 -5.62 -4.15 17.38
C ASP A 69 -4.27 -3.42 17.60
N GLU A 70 -3.91 -3.09 18.84
CA GLU A 70 -2.69 -2.32 19.17
C GLU A 70 -1.42 -2.96 18.57
N ARG A 71 -1.38 -4.30 18.52
CA ARG A 71 -0.27 -5.04 17.91
C ARG A 71 -0.15 -4.80 16.40
N HIS A 72 -1.27 -4.61 15.70
CA HIS A 72 -1.27 -4.31 14.27
C HIS A 72 -0.83 -2.88 14.01
N GLU A 73 -1.31 -1.91 14.79
CA GLU A 73 -0.85 -0.53 14.70
C GLU A 73 0.67 -0.42 14.92
N ALA A 74 1.20 -1.13 15.93
CA ALA A 74 2.64 -1.19 16.17
C ALA A 74 3.42 -1.87 15.03
N LEU A 75 2.82 -2.82 14.31
CA LEU A 75 3.44 -3.44 13.14
C LEU A 75 3.42 -2.50 11.93
N GLU A 76 2.29 -1.83 11.68
CA GLU A 76 2.15 -0.85 10.60
C GLU A 76 3.09 0.34 10.81
N ALA A 77 3.16 0.91 12.01
CA ALA A 77 4.10 1.98 12.32
C ALA A 77 5.56 1.58 12.02
N ARG A 78 5.96 0.34 12.35
CA ARG A 78 7.29 -0.19 12.04
C ARG A 78 7.49 -0.43 10.55
N ALA A 79 6.50 -0.96 9.85
CA ALA A 79 6.55 -1.19 8.41
C ALA A 79 6.63 0.14 7.64
N THR A 80 5.81 1.13 8.00
CA THR A 80 5.84 2.49 7.47
C THR A 80 7.21 3.13 7.68
N LYS A 81 7.76 3.11 8.90
CA LYS A 81 9.10 3.63 9.19
C LYS A 81 10.18 2.98 8.33
N ARG A 82 10.16 1.64 8.20
CA ARG A 82 11.13 0.91 7.37
C ARG A 82 10.97 1.25 5.88
N THR A 83 9.74 1.32 5.39
CA THR A 83 9.43 1.60 3.98
C THR A 83 9.93 3.00 3.61
N PHE A 84 9.54 4.02 4.37
CA PHE A 84 10.01 5.39 4.14
C PHE A 84 11.53 5.51 4.32
N GLY A 85 12.14 4.76 5.26
CA GLY A 85 13.60 4.71 5.40
C GLY A 85 14.31 4.17 4.17
N VAL A 86 13.84 3.03 3.63
CA VAL A 86 14.42 2.40 2.43
C VAL A 86 14.21 3.28 1.20
N VAL A 87 12.98 3.73 0.95
CA VAL A 87 12.68 4.59 -0.20
C VAL A 87 13.45 5.91 -0.10
N GLY A 88 13.54 6.50 1.10
CA GLY A 88 14.30 7.72 1.34
C GLY A 88 15.79 7.53 1.07
N ALA A 89 16.39 6.43 1.52
CA ALA A 89 17.79 6.12 1.22
C ALA A 89 18.05 6.00 -0.29
N VAL A 90 17.16 5.33 -1.02
CA VAL A 90 17.25 5.24 -2.49
C VAL A 90 17.15 6.63 -3.13
N LEU A 91 16.22 7.48 -2.69
CA LEU A 91 16.09 8.83 -3.23
C LEU A 91 17.31 9.73 -2.94
N ILE A 92 17.93 9.58 -1.76
CA ILE A 92 19.15 10.31 -1.42
C ILE A 92 20.32 9.91 -2.32
N LEU A 93 20.36 8.65 -2.78
CA LEU A 93 21.38 8.19 -3.72
C LEU A 93 21.06 8.62 -5.16
N VAL A 94 19.82 8.45 -5.60
CA VAL A 94 19.41 8.67 -6.99
C VAL A 94 19.21 10.16 -7.31
N GLY A 95 18.62 10.92 -6.38
CA GLY A 95 18.28 12.34 -6.56
C GLY A 95 19.50 13.19 -6.97
N PRO A 96 20.58 13.20 -6.19
CA PRO A 96 21.79 13.98 -6.50
C PRO A 96 22.59 13.45 -7.70
N ALA A 97 22.41 12.18 -8.09
CA ALA A 97 23.11 11.61 -9.25
C ALA A 97 22.51 12.11 -10.58
N LEU A 98 21.23 12.50 -10.61
CA LEU A 98 20.53 12.90 -11.83
C LEU A 98 21.18 14.09 -12.56
N PRO A 99 21.53 15.23 -11.91
CA PRO A 99 22.21 16.32 -12.60
C PRO A 99 23.55 15.91 -13.23
N ALA A 100 24.32 15.06 -12.56
CA ALA A 100 25.59 14.55 -13.08
C ALA A 100 25.40 13.64 -14.30
N VAL A 101 24.35 12.82 -14.30
CA VAL A 101 23.98 11.97 -15.46
C VAL A 101 23.53 12.82 -16.64
N MET A 102 22.77 13.90 -16.39
CA MET A 102 22.36 14.86 -17.43
C MET A 102 23.56 15.60 -18.02
N ASP A 103 24.49 16.06 -17.18
CA ASP A 103 25.71 16.76 -17.60
C ASP A 103 26.63 15.84 -18.42
N ALA A 104 26.67 14.54 -18.09
CA ALA A 104 27.35 13.53 -18.86
C ALA A 104 26.67 13.20 -20.22
N GLY A 105 25.59 13.88 -20.58
CA GLY A 105 24.90 13.75 -21.87
C GLY A 105 23.94 12.56 -21.97
N TYR A 106 23.59 11.92 -20.86
CA TYR A 106 22.60 10.83 -20.86
C TYR A 106 21.18 11.38 -20.74
N GLU A 107 20.30 10.92 -21.62
CA GLU A 107 18.88 11.24 -21.55
C GLU A 107 18.18 10.42 -20.44
N ILE A 108 17.42 11.11 -19.61
CA ILE A 108 16.61 10.48 -18.57
C ILE A 108 15.18 10.32 -19.09
N PRO A 109 14.62 9.10 -19.08
CA PRO A 109 13.23 8.89 -19.47
C PRO A 109 12.29 9.76 -18.64
N THR A 110 11.28 10.38 -19.28
CA THR A 110 10.28 11.21 -18.58
C THR A 110 9.58 10.45 -17.45
N LEU A 111 9.39 9.14 -17.60
CA LEU A 111 8.84 8.27 -16.57
C LEU A 111 9.72 8.20 -15.31
N ALA A 112 11.05 8.21 -15.46
CA ALA A 112 11.97 8.17 -14.32
C ALA A 112 11.93 9.49 -13.52
N LEU A 113 11.86 10.63 -14.21
CA LEU A 113 11.62 11.92 -13.57
C LEU A 113 10.25 11.96 -12.88
N GLY A 114 9.21 11.49 -13.56
CA GLY A 114 7.86 11.38 -13.00
C GLY A 114 7.81 10.53 -11.73
N ALA A 115 8.51 9.39 -11.72
CA ALA A 115 8.63 8.53 -10.54
C ALA A 115 9.35 9.24 -9.39
N LEU A 116 10.47 9.92 -9.68
CA LEU A 116 11.22 10.68 -8.68
C LEU A 116 10.33 11.76 -8.02
N TYR A 117 9.68 12.59 -8.82
CA TYR A 117 8.77 13.62 -8.30
C TYR A 117 7.55 13.03 -7.60
N GLY A 118 7.04 11.88 -8.07
CA GLY A 118 5.95 11.16 -7.41
C GLY A 118 6.32 10.70 -6.01
N TYR A 119 7.50 10.11 -5.83
CA TYR A 119 7.99 9.76 -4.49
C TYR A 119 8.25 11.01 -3.64
N ALA A 120 8.84 12.08 -4.19
CA ALA A 120 9.03 13.33 -3.47
C ALA A 120 7.68 13.92 -2.96
N ALA A 121 6.66 13.91 -3.82
CA ALA A 121 5.30 14.32 -3.46
C ALA A 121 4.70 13.44 -2.35
N MET A 122 4.90 12.13 -2.41
CA MET A 122 4.46 11.20 -1.35
C MET A 122 5.09 11.54 0.01
N PHE A 123 6.40 11.84 0.06
CA PHE A 123 7.06 12.31 1.28
C PHE A 123 6.50 13.65 1.76
N GLY A 124 6.23 14.57 0.84
CA GLY A 124 5.60 15.86 1.14
C GLY A 124 4.23 15.69 1.79
N VAL A 125 3.35 14.89 1.19
CA VAL A 125 2.01 14.57 1.72
C VAL A 125 2.11 13.93 3.10
N TYR A 126 3.00 12.94 3.27
CA TYR A 126 3.23 12.32 4.57
C TYR A 126 3.66 13.35 5.63
N SER A 127 4.56 14.26 5.26
CA SER A 127 5.08 15.29 6.18
C SER A 127 3.99 16.27 6.60
N VAL A 128 3.17 16.73 5.66
CA VAL A 128 2.01 17.61 5.94
C VAL A 128 1.01 16.90 6.83
N ALA A 129 0.65 15.66 6.51
CA ALA A 129 -0.27 14.86 7.32
C ALA A 129 0.26 14.64 8.74
N TYR A 130 1.55 14.31 8.89
CA TYR A 130 2.19 14.13 10.19
C TYR A 130 2.13 15.39 11.04
N VAL A 131 2.47 16.55 10.46
CA VAL A 131 2.39 17.84 11.15
C VAL A 131 0.94 18.15 11.54
N ALA A 132 -0.01 17.97 10.62
CA ALA A 132 -1.42 18.22 10.89
C ALA A 132 -1.97 17.36 12.03
N VAL A 133 -1.60 16.07 12.09
CA VAL A 133 -1.98 15.19 13.20
C VAL A 133 -1.30 15.64 14.50
N ARG A 134 0.00 15.93 14.47
CA ARG A 134 0.77 16.36 15.64
C ARG A 134 0.28 17.67 16.26
N LEU A 135 -0.27 18.57 15.46
CA LEU A 135 -0.84 19.83 15.95
C LEU A 135 -2.24 19.65 16.58
N ARG A 136 -2.92 18.53 16.31
CA ARG A 136 -4.26 18.21 16.81
C ARG A 136 -4.25 17.27 18.01
N SER A 137 -3.14 16.58 18.25
CA SER A 137 -2.88 15.74 19.43
C SER A 137 -2.31 16.56 20.58
#